data_AF-A0A941B6S4-F1
#
_entry.id   AF-A0A941B6S4-F1
#
_cell.length_a   1.000
_cell.length_b   1.000
_cell.length_c   1.000
_cell.angle_alpha   90.00
_cell.angle_beta   90.00
_cell.angle_gamma   90.00
#
_symmetry.space_group_name_H-M   'P 1'
#
loop_
_entity.id
_entity.type
_entity.pdbx_description
1 polymer ?
#
loop_
_entity_poly.entity_id
_entity_poly.type
_entity_poly.pdbx_seq_one_letter_code
_entity_poly.pdbx_strand_id
1 'polypeptide(L)'
;MQHDGHPHASWSMAVRATLHCLTGCAIGEVLGMVIGTALGWGSVPTLVLAIALAFFFGYALTLRGVLKAGVDLRAAIRVAFAADTLSIAVMELIDNGVIVVWPGAMDAGLGDALFWWVLAIALAAAFVVTTPVNKWMIGRGKGHAVVHQYHH
;
A
#
# COMPACT_ATOMS: atom_id res chain seq x y z
N MET A 1 -21.16 -21.83 -27.44
CA MET A 1 -21.27 -21.41 -26.02
C MET A 1 -19.86 -21.09 -25.55
N GLN A 2 -19.41 -19.83 -25.69
CA GLN A 2 -18.17 -19.38 -25.08
C GLN A 2 -18.40 -19.32 -23.56
N HIS A 3 -17.65 -20.10 -22.79
CA HIS A 3 -17.56 -19.92 -21.35
C HIS A 3 -16.59 -18.75 -21.10
N ASP A 4 -17.13 -17.56 -20.92
CA ASP A 4 -16.41 -16.41 -20.38
C ASP A 4 -16.09 -16.68 -18.89
N GLY A 5 -15.07 -17.50 -18.67
CA GLY A 5 -14.52 -17.74 -17.35
C GLY A 5 -13.79 -16.50 -16.87
N HIS A 6 -14.50 -15.60 -16.18
CA HIS A 6 -13.85 -14.55 -15.40
C HIS A 6 -12.75 -15.20 -14.53
N PRO A 7 -11.47 -14.80 -14.66
CA PRO A 7 -10.43 -15.36 -13.82
C PRO A 7 -10.78 -15.09 -12.36
N HIS A 8 -11.08 -16.16 -11.61
CA HIS A 8 -11.44 -16.06 -10.22
C HIS A 8 -10.28 -15.40 -9.43
N ALA A 9 -10.59 -14.37 -8.66
CA ALA A 9 -9.63 -13.68 -7.80
C ALA A 9 -9.01 -14.66 -6.80
N SER A 10 -7.78 -15.11 -7.08
CA SER A 10 -7.05 -16.02 -6.20
C SER A 10 -6.50 -15.27 -4.99
N TRP A 11 -6.39 -15.99 -3.87
CA TRP A 11 -5.73 -15.47 -2.67
C TRP A 11 -4.27 -15.10 -2.92
N SER A 12 -3.58 -15.83 -3.80
CA SER A 12 -2.18 -15.53 -4.15
C SER A 12 -2.03 -14.20 -4.88
N MET A 13 -2.97 -13.83 -5.75
CA MET A 13 -2.98 -12.50 -6.39
C MET A 13 -3.24 -11.40 -5.37
N ALA A 14 -4.22 -11.59 -4.47
CA ALA A 14 -4.52 -10.62 -3.43
C ALA A 14 -3.33 -10.39 -2.48
N VAL A 15 -2.65 -11.46 -2.06
CA VAL A 15 -1.44 -11.38 -1.22
C VAL A 15 -0.33 -10.62 -1.91
N ARG A 16 -0.06 -10.90 -3.19
CA ARG A 16 0.98 -10.18 -3.96
C ARG A 16 0.68 -8.69 -4.09
N ALA A 17 -0.56 -8.35 -4.43
CA ALA A 17 -1.00 -6.95 -4.50
C ALA A 17 -0.83 -6.25 -3.14
N THR A 18 -1.17 -6.93 -2.06
CA THR A 18 -1.06 -6.38 -0.70
C THR A 18 0.40 -6.20 -0.28
N LEU A 19 1.27 -7.19 -0.51
CA LEU A 19 2.72 -7.07 -0.21
C LEU A 19 3.37 -5.92 -0.96
N HIS A 20 2.92 -5.68 -2.19
CA HIS A 20 3.43 -4.59 -3.00
C HIS A 20 3.04 -3.22 -2.44
N CYS A 21 1.78 -3.04 -2.03
CA CYS A 21 1.32 -1.84 -1.33
C CYS A 21 2.05 -1.65 0.01
N LEU A 22 2.20 -2.75 0.77
CA LEU A 22 2.85 -2.78 2.07
C LEU A 22 4.30 -2.29 1.99
N THR A 23 5.01 -2.68 0.93
CA THR A 23 6.39 -2.23 0.69
C THR A 23 6.44 -0.71 0.47
N GLY A 24 5.47 -0.16 -0.27
CA GLY A 24 5.34 1.28 -0.47
C GLY A 24 5.06 2.03 0.83
N CYS A 25 4.15 1.51 1.67
CA CYS A 25 3.79 2.12 2.95
C CYS A 25 4.99 2.13 3.90
N ALA A 26 5.64 0.97 4.10
CA ALA A 26 6.82 0.88 4.95
C ALA A 26 7.96 1.82 4.52
N ILE A 27 8.20 1.98 3.21
CA ILE A 27 9.19 2.94 2.69
C ILE A 27 8.77 4.38 3.01
N GLY A 28 7.50 4.70 2.77
CA GLY A 28 6.95 6.04 3.01
C GLY A 28 7.03 6.45 4.47
N GLU A 29 6.64 5.57 5.39
CA GLU A 29 6.66 5.82 6.82
C GLU A 29 8.06 6.02 7.36
N VAL A 30 9.00 5.13 7.01
CA VAL A 30 10.40 5.26 7.46
C VAL A 30 11.04 6.52 6.88
N LEU A 31 10.83 6.82 5.59
CA LEU A 31 11.37 8.04 4.99
C LEU A 31 10.72 9.31 5.56
N GLY A 32 9.42 9.29 5.81
CA GLY A 32 8.71 10.38 6.45
C GLY A 32 9.28 10.68 7.83
N MET A 33 9.53 9.64 8.64
CA MET A 33 10.18 9.75 9.94
C MET A 33 11.63 10.24 9.85
N VAL A 34 12.42 9.76 8.89
CA VAL A 34 13.80 10.23 8.66
C VAL A 34 13.80 11.73 8.33
N ILE A 35 12.94 12.17 7.41
CA ILE A 35 12.87 13.57 7.00
C ILE A 35 12.33 14.44 8.14
N GLY A 36 11.25 14.03 8.79
CA GLY A 36 10.66 14.77 9.91
C GLY A 36 11.64 14.93 11.08
N THR A 37 12.37 13.86 11.42
CA THR A 37 13.41 13.91 12.46
C THR A 37 14.55 14.85 12.05
N ALA A 38 15.04 14.74 10.82
CA ALA A 38 16.14 15.59 10.33
C ALA A 38 15.78 17.07 10.30
N LEU A 39 14.50 17.40 10.07
CA LEU A 39 13.99 18.77 10.04
C LEU A 39 13.46 19.26 11.40
N GLY A 40 13.50 18.43 12.45
CA GLY A 40 13.01 18.78 13.79
C GLY A 40 11.49 18.98 13.86
N TRP A 41 10.73 18.28 13.03
CA TRP A 41 9.27 18.37 12.98
C TRP A 41 8.62 17.64 14.15
N GLY A 42 7.44 18.14 14.59
CA GLY A 42 6.58 17.41 15.52
C GLY A 42 5.89 16.20 14.87
N SER A 43 5.21 15.39 15.68
CA SER A 43 4.63 14.12 15.22
C SER A 43 3.59 14.29 14.11
N VAL A 44 2.73 15.31 14.18
CA VAL A 44 1.66 15.54 13.18
C VAL A 44 2.20 15.86 11.77
N PRO A 45 3.07 16.87 11.56
CA PRO A 45 3.61 17.13 10.22
C PRO A 45 4.46 15.97 9.68
N THR A 46 5.16 15.25 10.55
CA THR A 46 5.91 14.03 10.18
C THR A 46 4.97 12.92 9.71
N LEU A 47 3.86 12.69 10.42
CA LEU A 47 2.82 11.73 10.06
C LEU A 47 2.19 12.05 8.70
N VAL A 48 1.83 13.31 8.47
CA VAL A 48 1.25 13.74 7.19
C VAL A 48 2.24 13.49 6.03
N LEU A 49 3.53 13.77 6.25
CA LEU A 49 4.56 13.48 5.25
C LEU A 49 4.73 11.98 5.02
N ALA A 50 4.77 11.18 6.08
CA ALA A 50 4.84 9.72 6.00
C ALA A 50 3.71 9.15 5.13
N ILE A 51 2.46 9.56 5.41
CA ILE A 51 1.28 9.17 4.62
C ILE A 51 1.44 9.59 3.15
N ALA A 52 1.84 10.85 2.89
CA ALA A 52 2.02 11.33 1.53
C ALA A 52 3.08 10.54 0.76
N LEU A 53 4.20 10.21 1.41
CA LEU A 53 5.26 9.40 0.83
C LEU A 53 4.84 7.94 0.64
N ALA A 54 4.06 7.37 1.55
CA ALA A 54 3.53 6.01 1.43
C ALA A 54 2.66 5.85 0.18
N PHE A 55 1.72 6.79 -0.05
CA PHE A 55 0.95 6.83 -1.29
C PHE A 55 1.84 7.01 -2.51
N PHE A 56 2.81 7.93 -2.46
CA PHE A 56 3.72 8.19 -3.56
C PHE A 56 4.53 6.92 -3.94
N PHE A 57 5.16 6.27 -2.97
CA PHE A 57 5.96 5.07 -3.21
C PHE A 57 5.10 3.87 -3.59
N GLY A 58 3.93 3.69 -2.98
CA GLY A 58 2.95 2.67 -3.36
C GLY A 58 2.58 2.78 -4.85
N TYR A 59 2.16 3.97 -5.30
CA TYR A 59 1.84 4.19 -6.70
C TYR A 59 3.05 4.07 -7.62
N ALA A 60 4.22 4.60 -7.23
CA ALA A 60 5.43 4.53 -8.04
C ALA A 60 5.88 3.09 -8.29
N LEU A 61 5.82 2.24 -7.26
CA LEU A 61 6.16 0.82 -7.37
C LEU A 61 5.17 0.10 -8.30
N THR A 62 3.87 0.39 -8.20
CA THR A 62 2.86 -0.23 -9.08
C THR A 62 3.05 0.20 -10.51
N LEU A 63 3.16 1.52 -10.74
CA LEU A 63 3.34 2.06 -12.07
C LEU A 63 4.60 1.48 -12.73
N ARG A 64 5.70 1.35 -11.98
CA ARG A 64 6.93 0.71 -12.44
C ARG A 64 6.70 -0.76 -12.84
N GLY A 65 5.94 -1.52 -12.04
CA GLY A 65 5.60 -2.92 -12.37
C GLY A 65 4.78 -3.04 -13.65
N VAL A 66 3.76 -2.21 -13.80
CA VAL A 66 2.84 -2.21 -14.94
C VAL A 66 3.54 -1.73 -16.23
N LEU A 67 4.37 -0.69 -16.15
CA LEU A 67 5.20 -0.24 -17.27
C LEU A 67 6.20 -1.30 -17.71
N LYS A 68 6.82 -2.03 -16.77
CA LYS A 68 7.73 -3.13 -17.07
C LYS A 68 7.03 -4.29 -17.79
N ALA A 69 5.71 -4.44 -17.61
CA ALA A 69 4.89 -5.39 -18.34
C ALA A 69 4.49 -4.91 -19.75
N GLY A 70 4.97 -3.75 -20.21
CA GLY A 70 4.76 -3.24 -21.57
C GLY A 70 3.45 -2.47 -21.76
N VAL A 71 2.74 -2.12 -20.68
CA VAL A 71 1.50 -1.34 -20.74
C VAL A 71 1.83 0.13 -20.98
N ASP A 72 1.07 0.78 -21.87
CA ASP A 72 1.18 2.22 -22.14
C ASP A 72 1.02 3.05 -20.85
N LEU A 73 1.76 4.15 -20.73
CA LEU A 73 1.79 4.99 -19.52
C LEU A 73 0.40 5.46 -19.08
N ARG A 74 -0.46 5.84 -20.02
CA ARG A 74 -1.80 6.34 -19.70
C ARG A 74 -2.69 5.22 -19.15
N ALA A 75 -2.58 4.03 -19.73
CA ALA A 75 -3.27 2.84 -19.24
C ALA A 75 -2.72 2.40 -17.88
N ALA A 76 -1.39 2.43 -17.71
CA ALA A 76 -0.70 2.05 -16.49
C ALA A 76 -1.09 2.93 -15.30
N ILE A 77 -1.18 4.25 -15.51
CA ILE A 77 -1.68 5.19 -14.50
C ILE A 77 -3.12 4.84 -14.10
N ARG A 78 -4.01 4.63 -15.07
CA ARG A 78 -5.41 4.30 -14.78
C ARG A 78 -5.57 2.98 -14.03
N VAL A 79 -4.75 1.99 -14.37
CA VAL A 79 -4.68 0.70 -13.67
C VAL A 79 -4.19 0.88 -12.25
N ALA A 80 -3.08 1.60 -12.03
CA ALA A 80 -2.52 1.82 -10.70
C ALA A 80 -3.52 2.54 -9.77
N PHE A 81 -4.20 3.58 -10.26
CA PHE A 81 -5.24 4.25 -9.48
C PHE A 81 -6.43 3.34 -9.18
N ALA A 82 -6.91 2.57 -10.16
CA ALA A 82 -8.06 1.69 -9.97
C ALA A 82 -7.76 0.47 -9.08
N ALA A 83 -6.51 -0.01 -9.11
CA ALA A 83 -6.08 -1.18 -8.35
C ALA A 83 -5.75 -0.81 -6.89
N ASP A 84 -5.04 0.29 -6.65
CA ASP A 84 -4.31 0.45 -5.39
C ASP A 84 -4.83 1.60 -4.51
N THR A 85 -5.66 2.51 -5.03
CA THR A 85 -6.11 3.66 -4.20
C THR A 85 -6.88 3.21 -2.98
N LEU A 86 -7.82 2.26 -3.14
CA LEU A 86 -8.57 1.73 -2.00
C LEU A 86 -7.67 0.86 -1.11
N SER A 87 -6.77 0.08 -1.69
CA SER A 87 -5.82 -0.77 -0.97
C SER A 87 -4.90 0.05 -0.07
N ILE A 88 -4.25 1.08 -0.62
CA ILE A 88 -3.36 1.97 0.11
C ILE A 88 -4.16 2.76 1.15
N ALA A 89 -5.34 3.28 0.81
CA ALA A 89 -6.16 4.01 1.78
C ALA A 89 -6.57 3.16 2.99
N VAL A 90 -6.95 1.89 2.76
CA VAL A 90 -7.27 0.96 3.86
C VAL A 90 -6.00 0.63 4.65
N MET A 91 -4.88 0.39 3.97
CA MET A 91 -3.61 0.08 4.60
C MET A 91 -3.17 1.23 5.51
N GLU A 92 -3.10 2.44 4.99
CA GLU A 92 -2.74 3.66 5.73
C GLU A 92 -3.67 3.93 6.92
N LEU A 93 -4.98 3.71 6.75
CA LEU A 93 -5.94 3.93 7.84
C LEU A 93 -5.68 2.98 9.01
N ILE A 94 -5.37 1.72 8.72
CA ILE A 94 -5.09 0.73 9.75
C ILE A 94 -3.70 0.97 10.36
N ASP A 95 -2.70 1.26 9.54
CA ASP A 95 -1.31 1.47 9.96
C ASP A 95 -1.18 2.65 10.91
N ASN A 96 -1.58 3.84 10.44
CA ASN A 96 -1.58 5.06 11.24
C ASN A 96 -2.58 4.98 12.40
N GLY A 97 -3.69 4.25 12.24
CA GLY A 97 -4.65 3.99 13.30
C GLY A 97 -4.04 3.23 14.47
N VAL A 98 -3.23 2.19 14.19
CA VAL A 98 -2.48 1.45 15.21
C VAL A 98 -1.47 2.36 15.89
N ILE A 99 -0.69 3.12 15.12
CA ILE A 99 0.33 4.04 15.66
C ILE A 99 -0.31 5.08 16.59
N VAL A 100 -1.42 5.69 16.20
CA VAL A 100 -2.10 6.73 16.99
C VAL A 100 -2.70 6.17 18.30
N VAL A 101 -3.21 4.94 18.28
CA VAL A 101 -3.81 4.30 19.47
C VAL A 101 -2.76 3.70 20.39
N TRP A 102 -1.58 3.36 19.88
CA TRP A 102 -0.54 2.70 20.65
C TRP A 102 0.14 3.68 21.63
N PRO A 103 0.14 3.40 22.95
CA PRO A 103 0.73 4.31 23.94
C PRO A 103 2.23 4.56 23.69
N GLY A 104 2.61 5.83 23.56
CA GLY A 104 3.99 6.26 23.36
C GLY A 104 4.57 6.04 21.96
N ALA A 105 3.79 5.53 21.00
CA ALA A 105 4.28 5.31 19.63
C ALA A 105 4.51 6.62 18.86
N MET A 106 3.65 7.63 19.07
CA MET A 106 3.78 8.94 18.44
C MET A 106 5.00 9.75 18.92
N ASP A 107 5.57 9.35 20.05
CA ASP A 107 6.77 9.96 20.64
C ASP A 107 8.04 9.12 20.38
N ALA A 108 7.89 7.90 19.87
CA ALA A 108 9.00 7.01 19.58
C ALA A 108 9.70 7.41 18.27
N GLY A 109 11.00 7.66 18.34
CA GLY A 109 11.84 7.98 17.20
C GLY A 109 12.50 6.75 16.58
N LEU A 110 13.24 6.97 15.48
CA LEU A 110 13.96 5.92 14.74
C LEU A 110 14.97 5.12 15.58
N GLY A 111 15.46 5.70 16.69
CA GLY A 111 16.38 5.04 17.62
C GLY A 111 15.69 4.15 18.65
N ASP A 112 14.36 4.22 18.78
CA ASP A 112 13.61 3.51 19.79
C ASP A 112 13.15 2.15 19.26
N ALA A 113 13.39 1.08 20.03
CA ALA A 113 12.87 -0.24 19.70
C ALA A 113 11.33 -0.26 19.60
N LEU A 114 10.67 0.62 20.36
CA LEU A 114 9.22 0.78 20.33
C LEU A 114 8.72 1.19 18.95
N PHE A 115 9.41 2.12 18.27
CA PHE A 115 9.06 2.56 16.93
C PHE A 115 9.00 1.37 15.96
N TRP A 116 10.07 0.57 15.92
CA TRP A 116 10.17 -0.57 15.00
C TRP A 116 9.17 -1.68 15.31
N TRP A 117 8.91 -1.95 16.59
CA TRP A 117 7.92 -2.96 16.98
C TRP A 117 6.49 -2.54 16.65
N VAL A 118 6.13 -1.29 16.94
CA VAL A 118 4.80 -0.77 16.61
C VAL A 118 4.60 -0.72 15.11
N LEU A 119 5.58 -0.23 14.35
CA LEU A 119 5.57 -0.23 12.88
C LEU A 119 5.35 -1.64 12.32
N ALA A 120 6.08 -2.64 12.82
CA ALA A 120 5.92 -4.02 12.35
C ALA A 120 4.51 -4.59 12.64
N ILE A 121 3.94 -4.27 13.82
CA ILE A 121 2.60 -4.70 14.20
C ILE A 121 1.54 -3.98 13.36
N ALA A 122 1.71 -2.68 13.14
CA ALA A 122 0.81 -1.84 12.35
C ALA A 122 0.75 -2.32 10.90
N LEU A 123 1.91 -2.53 10.26
CA LEU A 123 2.03 -3.13 8.93
C LEU A 123 1.41 -4.53 8.85
N ALA A 124 1.61 -5.38 9.88
CA ALA A 124 1.02 -6.70 9.92
C ALA A 124 -0.52 -6.64 10.02
N ALA A 125 -1.06 -5.77 10.87
CA ALA A 125 -2.50 -5.54 10.99
C ALA A 125 -3.08 -5.00 9.68
N ALA A 126 -2.41 -4.02 9.06
CA ALA A 126 -2.79 -3.45 7.78
C ALA A 126 -2.78 -4.50 6.67
N PHE A 127 -1.79 -5.40 6.65
CA PHE A 127 -1.74 -6.53 5.71
C PHE A 127 -2.93 -7.48 5.88
N VAL A 128 -3.25 -7.87 7.12
CA VAL A 128 -4.36 -8.79 7.43
C VAL A 128 -5.70 -8.19 7.00
N VAL A 129 -5.91 -6.89 7.21
CA VAL A 129 -7.16 -6.20 6.85
C VAL A 129 -7.23 -5.90 5.35
N THR A 130 -6.12 -5.51 4.72
CA THR A 130 -6.12 -5.08 3.32
C THR A 130 -6.16 -6.26 2.34
N THR A 131 -5.58 -7.42 2.69
CA THR A 131 -5.61 -8.62 1.84
C THR A 131 -7.03 -9.06 1.41
N PRO A 132 -8.03 -9.19 2.30
CA PRO A 132 -9.40 -9.51 1.89
C PRO A 132 -10.06 -8.39 1.06
N VAL A 133 -9.75 -7.12 1.33
CA VAL A 133 -10.22 -5.99 0.51
C VAL A 133 -9.69 -6.13 -0.91
N ASN A 134 -8.40 -6.41 -1.07
CA ASN A 134 -7.76 -6.62 -2.37
C ASN A 134 -8.37 -7.80 -3.11
N LYS A 135 -8.62 -8.91 -2.42
CA LYS A 135 -9.31 -10.06 -3.01
C LYS A 135 -10.70 -9.69 -3.53
N TRP A 136 -11.47 -8.95 -2.73
CA TRP A 136 -12.82 -8.52 -3.09
C TRP A 136 -12.82 -7.57 -4.30
N MET A 137 -11.87 -6.63 -4.35
CA MET A 137 -11.70 -5.71 -5.48
C MET A 137 -11.39 -6.47 -6.78
N ILE A 138 -10.40 -7.36 -6.74
CA ILE A 138 -10.01 -8.20 -7.90
C ILE A 138 -11.21 -9.03 -8.36
N GLY A 139 -11.99 -9.59 -7.43
CA GLY A 139 -13.17 -10.41 -7.73
C GLY A 139 -14.32 -9.65 -8.40
N ARG A 140 -14.36 -8.32 -8.30
CA ARG A 140 -15.35 -7.46 -8.96
C ARG A 140 -14.86 -6.84 -10.26
N GLY A 141 -13.71 -7.30 -10.78
CA GLY A 141 -13.09 -6.74 -11.97
C GLY A 141 -12.52 -5.32 -11.77
N LYS A 142 -12.40 -4.86 -10.52
CA LYS A 142 -11.70 -3.62 -10.18
C LYS A 142 -10.24 -3.97 -9.86
N GLY A 143 -9.30 -3.50 -10.68
CA GLY A 143 -7.87 -3.80 -10.52
C GLY A 143 -7.34 -4.86 -11.50
N HIS A 144 -6.61 -5.86 -11.02
CA HIS A 144 -5.74 -6.76 -11.82
C HIS A 144 -6.43 -7.61 -12.92
N ALA A 145 -7.77 -7.66 -12.98
CA ALA A 145 -8.48 -8.16 -14.15
C ALA A 145 -8.22 -7.31 -15.41
N VAL A 146 -7.97 -6.00 -15.24
CA VAL A 146 -7.54 -5.10 -16.32
C VAL A 146 -6.11 -5.41 -16.76
N VAL A 147 -5.23 -5.88 -15.86
CA VAL A 147 -3.85 -6.25 -16.20
C VAL A 147 -3.81 -7.58 -16.98
N HIS A 148 -4.66 -8.54 -16.62
CA HIS A 148 -4.77 -9.80 -17.35
C HIS A 148 -5.41 -9.66 -18.74
N GLN A 149 -6.12 -8.57 -19.04
CA GLN A 149 -6.55 -8.25 -20.41
C GLN A 149 -5.39 -7.88 -21.35
N TYR A 150 -4.19 -7.61 -20.83
CA TYR A 150 -3.00 -7.30 -21.64
C TYR A 150 -2.04 -8.49 -21.80
N HIS A 151 -2.38 -9.66 -21.28
CA HIS A 151 -1.66 -10.90 -21.58
C HIS A 151 -2.36 -11.64 -22.73
N HIS A 152 -2.02 -11.21 -23.95
CA HIS A 152 -2.07 -12.03 -25.16
C HIS A 152 -0.69 -12.02 -25.81
#